data_AF-A0A0K8R4W7-F1
#
_entry.id   AF-A0A0K8R4W7-F1
#
_cell.length_a   1.000
_cell.length_b   1.000
_cell.length_c   1.000
_cell.angle_alpha   90.00
_cell.angle_beta   90.00
_cell.angle_gamma   90.00
#
_symmetry.space_group_name_H-M   'P 1'
#
loop_
_entity.id
_entity.type
_entity.pdbx_description
1 polymer ?
#
loop_
_entity_poly.entity_id
_entity_poly.type
_entity_poly.pdbx_seq_one_letter_code
_entity_poly.pdbx_strand_id
1 'polypeptide(L)'
;MSIDRRRFSLRFMYSLRIRSVAQHPAREVVEGTKDQRTFENKPSIIPPFTIRNWNLTESVGIDSKLPVAIVAKMVAPWNFNCIRCDFSLTKFNKKDTPTEVMRQ
;
A
#
# COMPACT_ATOMS: atom_id res chain seq x y z
N MET A 1 -6.58 -19.58 -28.81
CA MET A 1 -6.97 -18.52 -27.84
C MET A 1 -7.14 -17.21 -28.60
N SER A 2 -8.29 -16.54 -28.53
CA SER A 2 -8.56 -15.30 -29.27
C SER A 2 -7.68 -14.14 -28.78
N ILE A 3 -7.45 -13.15 -29.64
CA ILE A 3 -6.67 -11.95 -29.30
C ILE A 3 -7.29 -11.18 -28.14
N ASP A 4 -8.62 -11.13 -28.05
CA ASP A 4 -9.32 -10.42 -26.98
C ASP A 4 -9.16 -11.11 -25.63
N ARG A 5 -9.17 -12.45 -25.60
CA ARG A 5 -8.85 -13.20 -24.37
C ARG A 5 -7.43 -12.94 -23.89
N ARG A 6 -6.45 -12.83 -24.81
CA ARG A 6 -5.06 -12.50 -24.46
C ARG A 6 -4.95 -11.08 -23.89
N ARG A 7 -5.61 -10.12 -24.54
CA ARG A 7 -5.66 -8.71 -24.08
C ARG A 7 -6.34 -8.59 -22.71
N PHE A 8 -7.43 -9.32 -22.49
CA PHE A 8 -8.12 -9.38 -21.19
C PHE A 8 -7.19 -9.91 -20.10
N SER A 9 -6.63 -11.11 -20.32
CA SER A 9 -5.73 -11.76 -19.36
C SER A 9 -4.55 -10.86 -18.99
N LEU A 10 -3.90 -10.22 -19.97
CA LEU A 10 -2.80 -9.30 -19.72
C LEU A 10 -3.22 -8.10 -18.85
N ARG A 11 -4.33 -7.44 -19.19
CA ARG A 11 -4.85 -6.28 -18.45
C ARG A 11 -5.24 -6.64 -17.02
N PHE A 12 -5.95 -7.75 -16.87
CA PHE A 12 -6.41 -8.23 -15.58
C PHE A 12 -5.23 -8.60 -14.68
N MET A 13 -4.25 -9.36 -15.18
CA MET A 13 -3.04 -9.72 -14.43
C MET A 13 -2.22 -8.49 -14.04
N TYR A 14 -2.12 -7.49 -14.93
CA TYR A 14 -1.48 -6.22 -14.60
C TYR A 14 -2.20 -5.49 -13.47
N SER A 15 -3.53 -5.43 -13.51
CA SER A 15 -4.34 -4.82 -12.44
C SER A 15 -4.17 -5.54 -11.11
N LEU A 16 -4.13 -6.87 -11.12
CA LEU A 16 -3.89 -7.69 -9.92
C LEU A 16 -2.50 -7.44 -9.34
N ARG A 17 -1.47 -7.38 -10.18
CA ARG A 17 -0.09 -7.12 -9.75
C ARG A 17 0.08 -5.76 -9.09
N ILE A 18 -0.60 -4.74 -9.59
CA ILE A 18 -0.58 -3.41 -8.95
C ILE A 18 -1.27 -3.48 -7.58
N ARG A 19 -2.43 -4.13 -7.51
CA ARG A 19 -3.25 -4.20 -6.29
C ARG A 19 -2.66 -5.11 -5.22
N SER A 20 -1.81 -6.07 -5.59
CA SER A 20 -1.09 -6.94 -4.66
C SER A 20 0.03 -6.23 -3.91
N VAL A 21 0.46 -5.05 -4.35
CA VAL A 21 1.49 -4.23 -3.67
C VAL A 21 0.81 -3.04 -2.99
N ALA A 22 0.87 -2.97 -1.66
CA ALA A 22 0.17 -1.93 -0.90
C ALA A 22 0.57 -0.49 -1.27
N GLN A 23 1.85 -0.25 -1.47
CA GLN A 23 2.41 1.07 -1.75
C GLN A 23 2.78 1.23 -3.23
N HIS A 24 2.04 0.57 -4.13
CA HIS A 24 2.31 0.71 -5.57
C HIS A 24 1.95 2.13 -6.05
N PRO A 25 2.84 2.83 -6.78
CA PRO A 25 2.59 4.21 -7.19
C PRO A 25 1.36 4.35 -8.11
N ALA A 26 1.08 3.34 -8.93
CA ALA A 26 -0.08 3.32 -9.82
C ALA A 26 -1.38 2.77 -9.17
N ARG A 27 -1.40 2.52 -7.85
CA ARG A 27 -2.53 1.88 -7.18
C ARG A 27 -3.81 2.70 -7.28
N GLU A 28 -3.72 4.00 -7.00
CA GLU A 28 -4.88 4.91 -7.05
C GLU A 28 -5.55 4.93 -8.42
N VAL A 29 -4.73 4.89 -9.49
CA VAL A 29 -5.20 4.86 -10.88
C VAL A 29 -5.94 3.55 -11.19
N VAL A 30 -5.55 2.42 -10.59
CA VAL A 30 -6.18 1.12 -10.84
C VAL A 30 -7.40 0.88 -9.96
N GLU A 31 -7.45 1.43 -8.76
CA GLU A 31 -8.56 1.22 -7.81
C GLU A 31 -9.74 2.17 -8.03
N GLY A 32 -9.52 3.36 -8.59
CA GLY A 32 -10.61 4.31 -8.79
C GLY A 32 -10.39 5.33 -9.90
N THR A 33 -11.50 5.89 -10.36
CA THR A 33 -11.51 7.10 -11.19
C THR A 33 -12.60 8.03 -10.68
N LYS A 34 -12.29 9.32 -10.52
CA LYS A 34 -13.25 10.33 -10.06
C LYS A 34 -14.22 10.75 -11.17
N ASP A 35 -13.85 10.52 -12.42
CA ASP A 35 -14.53 11.06 -13.60
C ASP A 35 -15.34 10.01 -14.36
N GLN A 36 -15.78 8.92 -13.70
CA GLN A 36 -16.52 7.84 -14.34
C GLN A 36 -17.73 8.37 -15.14
N ARG A 37 -18.52 9.26 -14.53
CA ARG A 37 -19.70 9.89 -15.16
C ARG A 37 -19.35 10.67 -16.43
N THR A 38 -18.16 11.27 -16.50
CA THR A 38 -17.70 12.02 -17.67
C THR A 38 -17.53 11.11 -18.87
N PHE A 39 -17.01 9.90 -18.67
CA PHE A 39 -16.84 8.90 -19.73
C PHE A 39 -18.14 8.19 -20.10
N GLU A 40 -19.06 8.02 -19.14
CA GLU A 40 -20.41 7.52 -19.40
C GLU A 40 -21.22 8.49 -20.29
N ASN A 41 -21.11 9.79 -20.03
CA ASN A 41 -21.82 10.82 -20.79
C ASN A 41 -21.21 11.12 -22.17
N LYS A 42 -19.96 10.71 -22.43
CA LYS A 42 -19.26 10.98 -23.68
C LYS A 42 -18.57 9.73 -24.24
N PRO A 43 -19.32 8.83 -24.90
CA PRO A 43 -18.81 7.54 -25.37
C PRO A 43 -17.79 7.66 -26.53
N SER A 44 -17.65 8.85 -27.13
CA SER A 44 -16.63 9.12 -28.15
C SER A 44 -15.21 9.21 -27.57
N ILE A 45 -15.07 9.36 -26.25
CA ILE A 45 -13.77 9.39 -25.57
C ILE A 45 -13.42 7.99 -25.07
N ILE A 46 -12.18 7.58 -25.29
CA ILE A 46 -11.67 6.30 -24.80
C ILE A 46 -11.64 6.34 -23.25
N PRO A 47 -12.34 5.44 -22.56
CA PRO A 47 -12.35 5.43 -21.11
C PRO A 47 -10.99 5.04 -20.53
N PRO A 48 -10.66 5.53 -19.32
CA PRO A 48 -9.43 5.19 -18.62
C PRO A 48 -9.30 3.68 -18.37
N PHE A 49 -8.08 3.24 -18.09
CA PHE A 49 -7.76 1.83 -17.86
C PHE A 49 -8.67 1.18 -16.82
N THR A 50 -8.96 1.89 -15.72
CA THR A 50 -9.80 1.47 -14.59
C THR A 50 -11.19 1.05 -15.03
N ILE A 51 -11.88 1.93 -15.77
CA ILE A 51 -13.25 1.68 -16.28
C ILE A 51 -13.22 0.52 -17.27
N ARG A 52 -12.25 0.50 -18.19
CA ARG A 52 -12.12 -0.59 -19.17
C ARG A 52 -11.87 -1.93 -18.51
N ASN A 53 -11.07 -1.97 -17.46
CA ASN A 53 -10.78 -3.19 -16.72
C ASN A 53 -12.01 -3.65 -15.92
N TRP A 54 -12.68 -2.74 -15.22
CA TRP A 54 -13.91 -3.02 -14.46
C TRP A 54 -15.00 -3.60 -15.38
N ASN A 55 -15.39 -2.90 -16.45
CA ASN A 55 -16.44 -3.35 -17.35
C ASN A 55 -16.16 -4.75 -17.92
N LEU A 56 -14.88 -5.05 -18.18
CA LEU A 56 -14.45 -6.32 -18.76
C LEU A 56 -14.36 -7.46 -17.72
N THR A 57 -14.06 -7.14 -16.46
CA THR A 57 -14.14 -8.12 -15.37
C THR A 57 -15.59 -8.42 -14.99
N GLU A 58 -16.45 -7.41 -15.00
CA GLU A 58 -17.88 -7.54 -14.72
C GLU A 58 -18.57 -8.42 -15.78
N SER A 59 -18.22 -8.25 -17.05
CA SER A 59 -18.76 -9.10 -18.13
C SER A 59 -18.32 -10.57 -18.04
N VAL A 60 -17.27 -10.87 -17.27
CA VAL A 60 -16.76 -12.23 -17.01
C VAL A 60 -17.21 -12.75 -15.63
N GLY A 61 -17.96 -11.95 -14.87
CA GLY A 61 -18.44 -12.33 -13.53
C GLY A 61 -17.36 -12.28 -12.44
N ILE A 62 -16.27 -11.53 -12.66
CA ILE A 62 -15.19 -11.35 -11.69
C ILE A 62 -15.37 -10.01 -10.98
N ASP A 63 -15.38 -10.03 -9.65
CA ASP A 63 -15.39 -8.80 -8.87
C ASP A 63 -14.02 -8.11 -8.91
N SER A 64 -13.97 -6.98 -9.61
CA SER A 64 -12.78 -6.13 -9.70
C SER A 64 -12.43 -5.41 -8.40
N LYS A 65 -13.32 -5.39 -7.40
CA LYS A 65 -13.11 -4.65 -6.14
C LYS A 65 -12.58 -5.51 -5.00
N LEU A 66 -12.39 -6.82 -5.22
CA LEU A 66 -11.85 -7.73 -4.20
C LEU A 66 -10.52 -7.21 -3.62
N PRO A 67 -10.40 -7.02 -2.29
CA PRO A 67 -9.17 -6.52 -1.69
C PRO A 67 -8.04 -7.56 -1.87
N VAL A 68 -7.03 -7.22 -2.68
CA VAL A 68 -5.95 -8.16 -3.06
C VAL A 68 -4.79 -8.13 -2.04
N ALA A 69 -4.63 -7.04 -1.29
CA ALA A 69 -3.57 -6.93 -0.29
C ALA A 69 -4.02 -6.08 0.91
N ILE A 70 -4.05 -6.72 2.09
CA ILE A 70 -4.07 -6.03 3.37
C ILE A 70 -2.62 -6.10 3.88
N VAL A 71 -1.88 -5.01 3.75
CA VAL A 71 -0.60 -4.91 4.45
C VAL A 71 -0.90 -4.60 5.89
N ALA A 72 -0.57 -5.53 6.79
CA ALA A 72 -0.52 -5.24 8.20
C ALA A 72 0.43 -4.04 8.38
N LYS A 73 -0.04 -2.97 9.04
CA LYS A 73 0.83 -1.86 9.42
C LYS A 73 1.89 -2.44 10.36
N MET A 74 3.07 -2.76 9.84
CA MET A 74 4.23 -3.04 10.67
C MET A 74 4.62 -1.72 11.33
N VAL A 75 4.26 -1.61 12.60
CA VAL A 75 4.81 -0.58 13.47
C VAL A 75 6.31 -0.86 13.62
N ALA A 76 7.15 0.18 13.65
CA ALA A 76 8.58 -0.03 13.78
C ALA A 76 8.92 -0.71 15.14
N PRO A 77 9.94 -1.58 15.21
CA PRO A 77 10.32 -2.29 16.44
C PRO A 77 10.48 -1.39 17.68
N TRP A 78 11.05 -0.19 17.50
CA TRP A 78 11.26 0.80 18.56
C TRP A 78 9.99 1.49 19.06
N ASN A 79 8.87 1.33 18.37
CA ASN A 79 7.56 1.82 18.84
C ASN A 79 6.83 0.80 19.71
N PHE A 80 7.26 -0.48 19.74
CA PHE A 80 6.65 -1.51 20.59
C PHE A 80 7.19 -1.52 22.02
N ASN A 81 8.48 -1.21 22.16
CA ASN A 81 9.14 -1.17 23.45
C ASN A 81 9.52 0.27 23.75
N CYS A 82 8.87 0.88 24.75
CA CYS A 82 9.40 2.07 25.37
C CYS A 82 10.77 1.70 25.96
N ILE A 83 11.85 2.12 25.30
CA ILE A 83 13.20 1.91 25.80
C ILE A 83 13.29 2.70 27.11
N ARG A 84 13.16 1.99 28.24
CA ARG A 84 13.41 2.55 29.56
C ARG A 84 14.91 2.64 29.76
N CYS A 85 15.49 3.74 29.28
CA CYS A 85 16.85 4.11 29.65
C CYS A 85 16.86 4.56 31.11
N ASP A 86 17.68 3.93 31.95
CA ASP A 86 17.93 4.43 33.29
C ASP A 86 18.91 5.62 33.21
N PHE A 87 18.42 6.81 33.53
CA PHE A 87 19.22 8.03 33.61
C PHE A 87 19.66 8.35 35.04
N SER A 88 19.54 7.43 36.00
CA SER A 88 19.95 7.60 37.39
C SER A 88 21.38 8.13 37.53
N LEU A 89 22.27 7.71 36.64
CA LEU A 89 23.69 8.09 36.64
C LEU A 89 23.97 9.50 36.13
N THR A 90 23.02 10.17 35.47
CA THR A 90 23.20 11.55 34.99
C THR A 90 23.36 12.59 36.11
N LYS A 91 23.01 12.21 37.35
CA LYS A 91 23.11 13.06 38.54
C LYS A 91 24.53 13.15 39.10
N PHE A 92 25.43 12.28 38.67
CA PHE A 92 26.80 12.22 39.17
C PHE A 92 27.76 12.97 38.24
N ASN A 93 28.50 13.93 38.79
CA ASN A 93 29.59 14.58 38.06
C ASN A 93 30.81 13.66 38.06
N LYS A 94 31.30 13.30 36.87
CA LYS A 94 32.46 12.42 36.69
C LYS A 94 33.72 12.90 37.42
N LYS A 95 33.85 14.20 37.68
CA LYS A 95 35.02 14.80 38.36
C LYS A 95 34.94 14.71 39.88
N ASP A 96 33.73 14.78 40.43
CA ASP A 96 33.52 14.96 41.88
C ASP A 96 33.00 13.69 42.55
N THR A 97 32.58 12.70 41.75
CA THR A 97 31.99 11.46 42.25
C THR A 97 33.08 10.41 42.49
N PRO A 98 33.16 9.80 43.69
CA PRO A 98 34.12 8.75 44.00
C PRO A 98 33.99 7.54 43.06
N THR A 99 35.13 6.93 42.73
CA THR A 99 35.20 5.82 41.77
C THR A 99 34.39 4.60 42.22
N GLU A 100 34.20 4.42 43.54
CA GLU A 100 33.42 3.32 44.09
C GLU A 100 31.94 3.36 43.68
N VAL A 101 31.39 4.56 43.48
CA VAL A 101 29.97 4.77 43.10
C VAL A 101 29.72 4.51 41.61
N MET A 102 30.76 4.61 40.77
CA MET A 102 30.68 4.41 39.31
C MET A 102 31.05 3.00 38.85
N ARG A 103 31.35 2.07 39.76
CA ARG A 103 31.60 0.66 39.40
C ARG A 103 30.27 -0.08 39.20
N GLN A 104 30.10 -0.68 38.03
CA GLN A 104 29.03 -1.65 37.73
C GLN A 104 29.47 -3.07 38.07
#